data_AF-Q8DGP4-F1
#
_entry.id   AF-Q8DGP4-F1
#
_cell.length_a   1.000
_cell.length_b   1.000
_cell.length_c   1.000
_cell.angle_alpha   90.00
_cell.angle_beta   90.00
_cell.angle_gamma   90.00
#
_symmetry.space_group_name_H-M   'P 1'
#
loop_
_entity.id
_entity.type
_entity.pdbx_description
1 polymer ?
#
loop_
_entity_poly.entity_id
_entity_poly.type
_entity_poly.pdbx_seq_one_letter_code
_entity_poly.pdbx_strand_id
1 'polypeptide(L)'
;MGMASTLPEMAEALVASSSAAERGLIPRVLQPALQWWLSSQLEQATGLEIEIQGGDRQLLRGYLPHVRVAAAKASYRGIQLRQAAVQAEQIQINLGQVLRGKPLKLLAPVPLRGELVLSQDDLNASLGAPLLQSGLGELLKLLHQRGLGKAGVDLQEWQLLQTQGELGPGCLKLIFSMVNAQGEQVDWPLMTHVRLQDERTLCLEKVHWQGERDIHPTVTIDLGDGVALQELRLEAAALRVQGMICIYP
;
A
#
# COMPACT_ATOMS: atom_id res chain seq x y z
N MET A 1 -51.11 -19.29 41.24
CA MET A 1 -50.59 -20.51 40.59
C MET A 1 -50.14 -20.10 39.20
N GLY A 2 -48.89 -20.15 38.78
CA GLY A 2 -47.65 -20.59 39.40
C GLY A 2 -46.58 -20.53 38.30
N MET A 3 -45.36 -20.15 38.69
CA MET A 3 -44.06 -20.41 38.01
C MET A 3 -43.89 -19.85 36.57
N ALA A 4 -42.73 -19.45 36.06
CA ALA A 4 -41.44 -18.94 36.52
C ALA A 4 -40.65 -18.71 35.20
N SER A 5 -39.60 -17.88 35.26
CA SER A 5 -38.43 -17.88 34.36
C SER A 5 -38.58 -17.22 32.98
N THR A 6 -38.10 -15.98 32.80
CA THR A 6 -36.72 -15.55 32.47
C THR A 6 -36.28 -15.92 31.06
N LEU A 7 -36.36 -14.94 30.15
CA LEU A 7 -35.59 -14.84 28.91
C LEU A 7 -35.29 -13.34 28.65
N PRO A 8 -34.32 -12.78 29.40
CA PRO A 8 -33.23 -12.09 28.73
C PRO A 8 -31.90 -12.61 29.30
N GLU A 9 -31.46 -13.78 28.85
CA GLU A 9 -30.22 -14.42 29.34
C GLU A 9 -29.35 -14.95 28.18
N MET A 10 -29.34 -14.24 27.04
CA MET A 10 -28.40 -14.54 25.94
C MET A 10 -27.73 -13.30 25.33
N ALA A 11 -28.02 -12.09 25.83
CA ALA A 11 -27.41 -10.85 25.34
C ALA A 11 -26.32 -10.27 26.27
N GLU A 12 -26.08 -10.87 27.44
CA GLU A 12 -25.27 -10.25 28.51
C GLU A 12 -24.06 -11.09 28.97
N ALA A 13 -23.71 -12.16 28.24
CA ALA A 13 -22.62 -13.07 28.61
C ALA A 13 -21.35 -12.97 27.76
N LEU A 14 -21.20 -11.95 26.90
CA LEU A 14 -19.98 -11.75 26.09
C LEU A 14 -19.29 -10.38 26.30
N VAL A 15 -19.79 -9.54 27.23
CA VAL A 15 -19.24 -8.18 27.48
C VAL A 15 -18.59 -8.03 28.87
N ALA A 16 -18.62 -9.05 29.73
CA ALA A 16 -18.15 -8.92 31.11
C ALA A 16 -17.12 -9.98 31.52
N SER A 17 -16.01 -10.12 30.78
CA SER A 17 -14.75 -10.67 31.33
C SER A 17 -13.56 -10.53 30.37
N SER A 18 -12.97 -9.33 30.32
CA SER A 18 -11.51 -9.17 30.17
C SER A 18 -11.09 -7.90 30.90
N SER A 19 -10.10 -8.04 31.75
CA SER A 19 -9.80 -7.18 32.89
C SER A 19 -9.29 -5.80 32.49
N ALA A 20 -9.86 -4.77 33.12
CA ALA A 20 -9.36 -3.40 33.09
C ALA A 20 -8.05 -3.19 33.90
N ALA A 21 -7.23 -4.24 34.10
CA ALA A 21 -6.11 -4.25 35.05
C ALA A 21 -4.70 -4.38 34.42
N GLU A 22 -4.55 -4.44 33.09
CA GLU A 22 -3.23 -4.48 32.42
C GLU A 22 -3.03 -3.35 31.41
N ARG A 23 -3.35 -2.10 31.79
CA ARG A 23 -2.85 -0.93 31.03
C ARG A 23 -1.40 -0.67 31.44
N GLY A 24 -0.49 -1.49 30.90
CA GLY A 24 0.94 -1.44 31.16
C GLY A 24 1.55 -0.05 30.94
N LEU A 25 2.60 0.29 31.69
CA LEU A 25 3.26 1.59 31.62
C LEU A 25 4.14 1.73 30.36
N ILE A 26 4.55 0.61 29.77
CA ILE A 26 5.49 0.56 28.65
C ILE A 26 4.82 0.86 27.30
N PRO A 27 3.59 0.39 26.99
CA PRO A 27 2.82 0.87 25.85
C PRO A 27 2.74 2.41 25.81
N ARG A 28 2.61 3.07 26.96
CA ARG A 28 2.49 4.54 27.06
C ARG A 28 3.77 5.29 26.69
N VAL A 29 4.92 4.62 26.67
CA VAL A 29 6.22 5.21 26.25
C VAL A 29 6.59 4.77 24.84
N LEU A 30 6.33 3.51 24.50
CA LEU A 30 6.62 2.97 23.16
C LEU A 30 5.71 3.57 22.09
N GLN A 31 4.43 3.80 22.39
CA GLN A 31 3.49 4.36 21.42
C GLN A 31 3.91 5.78 20.98
N PRO A 32 4.22 6.75 21.88
CA PRO A 32 4.76 8.04 21.47
C PRO A 32 6.10 7.96 20.73
N ALA A 33 6.99 7.07 21.13
CA ALA A 33 8.30 6.91 20.46
C ALA A 33 8.16 6.33 19.05
N LEU A 34 7.29 5.33 18.88
CA LEU A 34 6.98 4.74 17.58
C LEU A 34 6.21 5.73 16.70
N GLN A 35 5.31 6.51 17.29
CA GLN A 35 4.63 7.61 16.61
C GLN A 35 5.61 8.66 16.10
N TRP A 36 6.56 9.06 16.93
CA TRP A 36 7.59 10.02 16.53
C TRP A 36 8.49 9.44 15.44
N TRP A 37 8.93 8.19 15.58
CA TRP A 37 9.74 7.51 14.56
C TRP A 37 8.98 7.34 13.23
N LEU A 38 7.74 6.86 13.24
CA LEU A 38 6.91 6.74 12.04
C LEU A 38 6.63 8.10 11.41
N SER A 39 6.34 9.12 12.21
CA SER A 39 6.21 10.50 11.72
C SER A 39 7.50 11.03 11.10
N SER A 40 8.67 10.54 11.52
CA SER A 40 9.95 10.89 10.90
C SER A 40 10.21 10.15 9.58
N GLN A 41 9.52 9.03 9.33
CA GLN A 41 9.60 8.28 8.07
C GLN A 41 8.61 8.80 7.02
N LEU A 42 7.58 9.53 7.44
CA LEU A 42 6.57 10.13 6.60
C LEU A 42 6.91 11.60 6.33
N GLU A 43 6.78 12.04 5.09
CA GLU A 43 6.94 13.46 4.73
C GLU A 43 5.78 14.28 5.28
N GLN A 44 4.58 13.68 5.28
CA GLN A 44 3.35 14.24 5.84
C GLN A 44 2.52 13.11 6.43
N ALA A 45 1.90 13.35 7.59
CA ALA A 45 0.93 12.44 8.16
C ALA A 45 -0.14 13.25 8.89
N THR A 46 -1.42 13.01 8.61
CA THR A 46 -2.56 13.63 9.29
C THR A 46 -3.45 12.54 9.86
N GLY A 47 -3.87 12.71 11.12
CA GLY A 47 -4.66 11.68 11.82
C GLY A 47 -3.89 10.38 11.98
N LEU A 48 -2.57 10.45 12.25
CA LEU A 48 -1.75 9.26 12.50
C LEU A 48 -2.15 8.66 13.86
N GLU A 49 -2.77 7.50 13.81
CA GLU A 49 -3.17 6.70 14.97
C GLU A 49 -2.32 5.43 15.01
N ILE A 50 -1.84 5.10 16.20
CA ILE A 50 -1.02 3.90 16.42
C ILE A 50 -1.56 3.19 17.63
N GLU A 51 -1.85 1.91 17.48
CA GLU A 51 -2.26 1.02 18.56
C GLU A 51 -1.24 -0.11 18.68
N ILE A 52 -0.78 -0.36 19.90
CA ILE A 52 0.12 -1.46 20.21
C ILE A 52 -0.53 -2.28 21.32
N GLN A 53 -0.72 -3.57 21.08
CA GLN A 53 -1.20 -4.49 22.11
C GLN A 53 -0.06 -5.40 22.54
N GLY A 54 0.12 -5.54 23.86
CA GLY A 54 1.08 -6.47 24.43
C GLY A 54 1.43 -6.14 25.88
N GLY A 55 1.82 -7.16 26.63
CA GLY A 55 2.26 -6.98 28.02
C GLY A 55 3.64 -6.34 28.10
N ASP A 56 3.90 -5.58 29.18
CA ASP A 56 5.15 -4.86 29.42
C ASP A 56 6.41 -5.73 29.21
N ARG A 57 6.39 -6.98 29.69
CA ARG A 57 7.53 -7.92 29.55
C ARG A 57 7.77 -8.36 28.11
N GLN A 58 6.71 -8.48 27.31
CA GLN A 58 6.81 -8.84 25.89
C GLN A 58 7.45 -7.70 25.12
N LEU A 59 6.95 -6.48 25.34
CA LEU A 59 7.44 -5.27 24.68
C LEU A 59 8.92 -5.03 24.99
N LEU A 60 9.35 -5.14 26.25
CA LEU A 60 10.76 -4.99 26.64
C LEU A 60 11.70 -6.02 26.02
N ARG A 61 11.20 -7.22 25.72
CA ARG A 61 11.96 -8.25 25.02
C ARG A 61 12.05 -8.01 23.51
N GLY A 62 11.41 -6.95 23.01
CA GLY A 62 11.34 -6.63 21.59
C GLY A 62 10.29 -7.45 20.85
N TYR A 63 9.26 -7.94 21.54
CA TYR A 63 8.13 -8.63 20.91
C TYR A 63 6.90 -7.73 20.93
N LEU A 64 6.33 -7.44 19.75
CA LEU A 64 5.10 -6.68 19.58
C LEU A 64 4.01 -7.65 19.07
N PRO A 65 3.11 -8.14 19.96
CA PRO A 65 2.07 -9.09 19.58
C PRO A 65 1.17 -8.57 18.47
N HIS A 66 0.74 -7.32 18.56
CA HIS A 66 -0.09 -6.67 17.55
C HIS A 66 0.23 -5.19 17.48
N VAL A 67 0.38 -4.68 16.26
CA VAL A 67 0.56 -3.26 15.96
C VAL A 67 -0.41 -2.89 14.84
N ARG A 68 -1.16 -1.82 15.05
CA ARG A 68 -2.00 -1.19 14.03
C ARG A 68 -1.58 0.25 13.86
N VAL A 69 -1.46 0.69 12.61
CA VAL A 69 -1.17 2.07 12.24
C VAL A 69 -2.22 2.51 11.24
N ALA A 70 -2.88 3.63 11.51
CA ALA A 70 -3.85 4.23 10.60
C ALA A 70 -3.51 5.71 10.37
N ALA A 71 -3.80 6.20 9.18
CA ALA A 71 -3.65 7.61 8.83
C ALA A 71 -4.76 8.04 7.87
N ALA A 72 -5.32 9.23 8.12
CA ALA A 72 -6.31 9.88 7.27
C ALA A 72 -5.67 10.73 6.14
N LYS A 73 -4.36 10.90 6.17
CA LYS A 73 -3.53 11.33 5.04
C LYS A 73 -2.09 10.93 5.35
N ALA A 74 -1.37 10.38 4.39
CA ALA A 74 0.06 10.07 4.56
C ALA A 74 0.82 10.33 3.26
N SER A 75 2.05 10.82 3.38
CA SER A 75 3.01 10.93 2.28
C SER A 75 4.26 10.12 2.62
N TYR A 76 4.57 9.13 1.78
CA TYR A 76 5.78 8.32 1.90
C TYR A 76 6.56 8.32 0.60
N ARG A 77 7.76 8.90 0.61
CA ARG A 77 8.64 8.99 -0.57
C ARG A 77 7.94 9.59 -1.79
N GLY A 78 7.19 10.67 -1.59
CA GLY A 78 6.36 11.33 -2.60
C GLY A 78 5.03 10.66 -2.92
N ILE A 79 4.75 9.45 -2.42
CA ILE A 79 3.45 8.77 -2.62
C ILE A 79 2.44 9.32 -1.63
N GLN A 80 1.40 9.95 -2.15
CA GLN A 80 0.26 10.48 -1.40
C GLN A 80 -0.81 9.40 -1.21
N LEU A 81 -1.25 9.23 0.03
CA LEU A 81 -2.30 8.30 0.42
C LEU A 81 -3.40 9.10 1.12
N ARG A 82 -4.63 8.92 0.64
CA ARG A 82 -5.82 9.49 1.29
C ARG A 82 -6.16 8.73 2.56
N GLN A 83 -6.05 7.42 2.55
CA GLN A 83 -6.20 6.61 3.74
C GLN A 83 -5.20 5.48 3.69
N ALA A 84 -4.61 5.18 4.84
CA ALA A 84 -3.76 4.02 5.01
C ALA A 84 -4.08 3.40 6.36
N ALA A 85 -4.40 2.11 6.38
CA ALA A 85 -4.54 1.34 7.60
C ALA A 85 -3.75 0.05 7.43
N VAL A 86 -2.74 -0.16 8.26
CA VAL A 86 -1.89 -1.35 8.25
C VAL A 86 -1.85 -1.96 9.62
N GLN A 87 -1.78 -3.28 9.68
CA GLN A 87 -1.61 -4.04 10.89
C GLN A 87 -0.59 -5.15 10.68
N ALA A 88 0.19 -5.42 11.72
CA ALA A 88 1.10 -6.55 11.78
C ALA A 88 0.99 -7.23 13.13
N GLU A 89 1.31 -8.51 13.13
CA GLU A 89 1.29 -9.36 14.31
C GLU A 89 2.66 -9.99 14.52
N GLN A 90 2.95 -10.33 15.77
CA GLN A 90 4.12 -11.10 16.17
C GLN A 90 5.47 -10.49 15.72
N ILE A 91 5.58 -9.16 15.69
CA ILE A 91 6.78 -8.47 15.25
C ILE A 91 7.90 -8.69 16.27
N GLN A 92 9.07 -9.10 15.78
CA GLN A 92 10.27 -9.24 16.60
C GLN A 92 11.30 -8.19 16.20
N ILE A 93 11.73 -7.39 17.17
CA ILE A 93 12.69 -6.31 16.99
C ILE A 93 13.85 -6.44 17.98
N ASN A 94 15.01 -5.90 17.62
CA ASN A 94 16.21 -5.89 18.46
C ASN A 94 16.16 -4.85 19.61
N LEU A 95 15.03 -4.66 20.29
CA LEU A 95 14.82 -3.53 21.22
C LEU A 95 15.91 -3.43 22.31
N GLY A 96 16.34 -4.54 22.90
CA GLY A 96 17.41 -4.54 23.90
C GLY A 96 18.76 -4.01 23.38
N GLN A 97 19.01 -4.11 22.07
CA GLN A 97 20.18 -3.51 21.43
C GLN A 97 19.95 -2.04 21.08
N VAL A 98 18.71 -1.64 20.78
CA VAL A 98 18.34 -0.24 20.52
C VAL A 98 18.58 0.61 21.76
N LEU A 99 18.24 0.10 22.95
CA LEU A 99 18.57 0.75 24.22
C LEU A 99 20.08 0.92 24.46
N ARG A 100 20.93 0.22 23.70
CA ARG A 100 22.40 0.34 23.72
C ARG A 100 22.94 1.16 22.55
N GLY A 101 22.08 1.92 21.85
CA GLY A 101 22.45 2.80 20.74
C GLY A 101 22.56 2.14 19.38
N LYS A 102 22.16 0.87 19.23
CA LYS A 102 22.11 0.22 17.90
C LYS A 102 20.84 0.62 17.14
N PRO A 103 20.85 0.62 15.80
CA PRO A 103 19.64 0.90 15.03
C PRO A 103 18.58 -0.18 15.26
N LEU A 104 17.31 0.23 15.18
CA LEU A 104 16.16 -0.67 15.19
C LEU A 104 16.20 -1.58 13.96
N LYS A 105 16.04 -2.88 14.18
CA LYS A 105 16.02 -3.92 13.14
C LYS A 105 14.91 -4.91 13.42
N LEU A 106 14.27 -5.36 12.34
CA LEU A 106 13.44 -6.54 12.36
C LEU A 106 14.33 -7.77 12.54
N LEU A 107 13.85 -8.74 13.32
CA LEU A 107 14.54 -10.01 13.56
C LEU A 107 13.96 -11.16 12.72
N ALA A 108 12.73 -10.98 12.23
CA ALA A 108 12.02 -11.93 11.39
C ALA A 108 11.18 -11.18 10.36
N PRO A 109 10.83 -11.81 9.22
CA PRO A 109 9.89 -11.23 8.26
C PRO A 109 8.55 -10.91 8.93
N VAL A 110 7.97 -9.77 8.55
CA VAL A 110 6.73 -9.25 9.12
C VAL A 110 5.66 -9.16 8.02
N PRO A 111 4.63 -10.02 8.04
CA PRO A 111 3.48 -9.84 7.17
C PRO A 111 2.65 -8.65 7.67
N LEU A 112 2.59 -7.60 6.87
CA LEU A 112 1.71 -6.45 7.06
C LEU A 112 0.44 -6.67 6.27
N ARG A 113 -0.71 -6.69 6.94
CA ARG A 113 -2.01 -6.63 6.27
C ARG A 113 -2.51 -5.20 6.30
N GLY A 114 -3.14 -4.74 5.23
CA GLY A 114 -3.65 -3.39 5.23
C GLY A 114 -4.51 -3.05 4.05
N GLU A 115 -4.98 -1.81 4.12
CA GLU A 115 -5.83 -1.18 3.15
C GLU A 115 -5.31 0.23 2.87
N LEU A 116 -5.25 0.57 1.58
CA LEU A 116 -4.78 1.84 1.07
C LEU A 116 -5.84 2.43 0.14
N VAL A 117 -6.08 3.72 0.27
CA VAL A 117 -6.96 4.48 -0.62
C VAL A 117 -6.21 5.70 -1.14
N LEU A 118 -6.22 5.88 -2.46
CA LEU A 118 -5.74 7.06 -3.15
C LEU A 118 -6.91 7.69 -3.90
N SER A 119 -7.04 9.01 -3.86
CA SER A 119 -7.90 9.71 -4.82
C SER A 119 -7.18 9.94 -6.15
N GLN A 120 -7.93 10.41 -7.14
CA GLN A 120 -7.42 10.89 -8.43
C GLN A 120 -6.29 11.94 -8.28
N ASP A 121 -6.45 12.88 -7.35
CA ASP A 121 -5.43 13.91 -7.10
C ASP A 121 -4.20 13.33 -6.40
N ASP A 122 -4.41 12.41 -5.45
CA ASP A 122 -3.31 11.72 -4.77
C ASP A 122 -2.50 10.85 -5.75
N LEU A 123 -3.17 10.16 -6.67
CA LEU A 123 -2.51 9.40 -7.74
C LEU A 123 -1.61 10.32 -8.57
N ASN A 124 -2.13 11.43 -9.09
CA ASN A 124 -1.36 12.35 -9.92
C ASN A 124 -0.20 12.99 -9.15
N ALA A 125 -0.39 13.35 -7.89
CA ALA A 125 0.69 13.82 -7.03
C ALA A 125 1.76 12.74 -6.77
N SER A 126 1.36 11.46 -6.76
CA SER A 126 2.26 10.33 -6.55
C SER A 126 3.00 9.89 -7.80
N LEU A 127 2.44 10.08 -9.01
CA LEU A 127 3.03 9.57 -10.26
C LEU A 127 4.42 10.15 -10.53
N GLY A 128 4.73 11.35 -10.02
CA GLY A 128 6.08 11.93 -10.10
C GLY A 128 7.08 11.39 -9.05
N ALA A 129 6.63 10.58 -8.09
CA ALA A 129 7.50 10.01 -7.08
C ALA A 129 8.51 9.03 -7.70
N PRO A 130 9.78 9.01 -7.25
CA PRO A 130 10.82 8.14 -7.82
C PRO A 130 10.42 6.66 -7.87
N LEU A 131 9.70 6.18 -6.85
CA LEU A 131 9.25 4.78 -6.80
C LEU A 131 8.27 4.45 -7.93
N LEU A 132 7.27 5.31 -8.16
CA LEU A 132 6.29 5.10 -9.23
C LEU A 132 6.89 5.37 -10.61
N GLN A 133 7.73 6.39 -10.77
CA GLN A 133 8.45 6.66 -12.02
C GLN A 133 9.30 5.45 -12.44
N SER A 134 10.03 4.83 -11.50
CA SER A 134 10.76 3.60 -11.79
C SER A 134 9.84 2.45 -12.21
N GLY A 135 8.73 2.24 -11.49
CA GLY A 135 7.77 1.19 -11.83
C GLY A 135 7.10 1.39 -13.19
N LEU A 136 6.76 2.62 -13.54
CA LEU A 136 6.19 2.99 -14.84
C LEU A 136 7.21 2.80 -15.98
N GLY A 137 8.47 3.16 -15.75
CA GLY A 137 9.55 2.89 -16.70
C GLY A 137 9.73 1.40 -16.97
N GLU A 138 9.69 0.56 -15.93
CA GLU A 138 9.73 -0.89 -16.08
C GLU A 138 8.49 -1.45 -16.78
N LEU A 139 7.29 -0.89 -16.52
CA LEU A 139 6.08 -1.23 -17.26
C LEU A 139 6.23 -0.94 -18.76
N LEU A 140 6.72 0.25 -19.13
CA LEU A 140 6.95 0.61 -20.53
C LEU A 140 7.92 -0.35 -21.21
N LYS A 141 9.04 -0.69 -20.55
CA LYS A 141 10.00 -1.68 -21.04
C LYS A 141 9.37 -3.05 -21.21
N LEU A 142 8.57 -3.51 -20.24
CA LEU A 142 7.88 -4.80 -20.28
C LEU A 142 6.91 -4.85 -21.46
N LEU A 143 6.10 -3.81 -21.67
CA LEU A 143 5.17 -3.73 -22.81
C LEU A 143 5.95 -3.77 -24.13
N HIS A 144 7.01 -2.99 -24.27
CA HIS A 144 7.83 -2.98 -25.48
C HIS A 144 8.51 -4.33 -25.77
N GLN A 145 9.09 -4.99 -24.75
CA GLN A 145 9.70 -6.32 -24.88
C GLN A 145 8.70 -7.40 -25.31
N ARG A 146 7.42 -7.25 -24.94
CA ARG A 146 6.34 -8.14 -25.37
C ARG A 146 5.73 -7.77 -26.72
N GLY A 147 6.27 -6.76 -27.41
CA GLY A 147 5.74 -6.26 -28.68
C GLY A 147 4.45 -5.45 -28.55
N LEU A 148 4.14 -4.96 -27.33
CA LEU A 148 2.92 -4.24 -26.96
C LEU A 148 3.18 -2.75 -26.69
N GLY A 149 4.39 -2.29 -26.99
CA GLY A 149 4.74 -0.87 -26.92
C GLY A 149 4.05 -0.07 -28.02
N LYS A 150 4.14 1.26 -27.94
CA LYS A 150 3.58 2.15 -28.95
C LYS A 150 4.21 1.86 -30.33
N ALA A 151 3.39 1.71 -31.34
CA ALA A 151 3.80 1.33 -32.69
C ALA A 151 4.73 2.40 -33.31
N GLY A 152 5.83 1.94 -33.92
CA GLY A 152 6.80 2.81 -34.59
C GLY A 152 7.67 3.66 -33.66
N VAL A 153 7.69 3.35 -32.36
CA VAL A 153 8.47 4.07 -31.35
C VAL A 153 9.59 3.18 -30.81
N ASP A 154 10.84 3.68 -30.86
CA ASP A 154 11.96 3.09 -30.13
C ASP A 154 12.08 3.74 -28.74
N LEU A 155 11.77 3.00 -27.67
CA LEU A 155 11.86 3.53 -26.30
C LEU A 155 13.27 4.00 -25.90
N GLN A 156 14.34 3.60 -26.59
CA GLN A 156 15.70 4.05 -26.28
C GLN A 156 15.94 5.52 -26.67
N GLU A 157 15.18 6.03 -27.64
CA GLU A 157 15.28 7.41 -28.13
C GLU A 157 14.48 8.40 -27.29
N TRP A 158 13.65 7.91 -26.37
CA TRP A 158 12.70 8.72 -25.60
C TRP A 158 12.93 8.57 -24.09
N GLN A 159 12.83 9.70 -23.39
CA GLN A 159 12.89 9.77 -21.93
C GLN A 159 11.55 10.19 -21.36
N LEU A 160 11.13 9.51 -20.30
CA LEU A 160 9.90 9.85 -19.58
C LEU A 160 10.14 11.11 -18.74
N LEU A 161 9.38 12.18 -19.01
CA LEU A 161 9.45 13.42 -18.24
C LEU A 161 8.45 13.45 -17.10
N GLN A 162 7.21 13.04 -17.39
CA GLN A 162 6.10 13.11 -16.46
C GLN A 162 5.04 12.09 -16.86
N THR A 163 4.22 11.73 -15.88
CA THR A 163 3.07 10.85 -16.11
C THR A 163 1.86 11.42 -15.41
N GLN A 164 0.75 11.47 -16.13
CA GLN A 164 -0.56 11.79 -15.57
C GLN A 164 -1.44 10.55 -15.63
N GLY A 165 -2.32 10.40 -14.66
CA GLY A 165 -3.22 9.26 -14.53
C GLY A 165 -4.66 9.73 -14.44
N GLU A 166 -5.58 8.95 -15.00
CA GLU A 166 -7.03 9.14 -14.89
C GLU A 166 -7.66 7.80 -14.48
N LEU A 167 -8.31 7.80 -13.32
CA LEU A 167 -9.02 6.67 -12.76
C LEU A 167 -10.44 6.63 -13.32
N GLY A 168 -10.81 5.47 -13.86
CA GLY A 168 -12.17 5.15 -14.25
C GLY A 168 -12.62 3.84 -13.61
N PRO A 169 -13.93 3.50 -13.66
CA PRO A 169 -14.43 2.22 -13.15
C PRO A 169 -13.74 1.03 -13.82
N GLY A 170 -12.85 0.35 -13.09
CA GLY A 170 -12.03 -0.77 -13.60
C GLY A 170 -11.01 -0.40 -14.68
N CYS A 171 -10.83 0.90 -14.97
CA CYS A 171 -10.00 1.40 -16.07
C CYS A 171 -8.96 2.38 -15.52
N LEU A 172 -7.73 2.27 -16.01
CA LEU A 172 -6.65 3.20 -15.77
C LEU A 172 -6.21 3.77 -17.11
N LYS A 173 -6.22 5.09 -17.23
CA LYS A 173 -5.58 5.80 -18.33
C LYS A 173 -4.32 6.48 -17.81
N LEU A 174 -3.20 6.24 -18.46
CA LEU A 174 -1.91 6.86 -18.18
C LEU A 174 -1.50 7.67 -19.39
N ILE A 175 -1.06 8.91 -19.18
CA ILE A 175 -0.51 9.77 -20.21
C ILE A 175 0.97 9.91 -19.91
N PHE A 176 1.80 9.29 -20.75
CA PHE A 176 3.26 9.38 -20.65
C PHE A 176 3.73 10.54 -21.51
N SER A 177 4.22 11.62 -20.90
CA SER A 177 4.86 12.71 -21.65
C SER A 177 6.34 12.38 -21.82
N MET A 178 6.74 12.21 -23.07
CA MET A 178 8.06 11.75 -23.46
C MET A 178 8.83 12.86 -24.17
N VAL A 179 10.15 12.84 -24.06
CA VAL A 179 11.05 13.74 -24.82
C VAL A 179 12.16 12.97 -25.50
N ASN A 180 12.51 13.34 -26.73
CA ASN A 180 13.67 12.78 -27.42
C ASN A 180 14.92 13.67 -27.31
N ALA A 181 16.06 13.18 -27.81
CA ALA A 181 17.33 13.93 -27.78
C ALA A 181 17.29 15.26 -28.56
N GLN A 182 16.36 15.39 -29.50
CA GLN A 182 16.12 16.57 -30.32
C GLN A 182 15.22 17.60 -29.60
N GLY A 183 14.71 17.28 -28.40
CA GLY A 183 13.84 18.13 -27.61
C GLY A 183 12.37 18.11 -28.05
N GLU A 184 12.00 17.19 -28.95
CA GLU A 184 10.60 16.96 -29.31
C GLU A 184 9.87 16.31 -28.13
N GLN A 185 8.71 16.86 -27.77
CA GLN A 185 7.87 16.35 -26.70
C GLN A 185 6.58 15.78 -27.26
N VAL A 186 6.24 14.55 -26.85
CA VAL A 186 5.03 13.85 -27.32
C VAL A 186 4.37 13.15 -26.14
N ASP A 187 3.04 13.25 -26.09
CA ASP A 187 2.22 12.50 -25.14
C ASP A 187 1.80 11.15 -25.73
N TRP A 188 1.97 10.09 -24.96
CA TRP A 188 1.50 8.74 -25.29
C TRP A 188 0.44 8.29 -24.29
N PRO A 189 -0.85 8.50 -24.61
CA PRO A 189 -1.94 8.02 -23.78
C PRO A 189 -2.12 6.52 -23.94
N LEU A 190 -2.02 5.80 -22.82
CA LEU A 190 -2.27 4.38 -22.66
C LEU A 190 -3.56 4.19 -21.87
N MET A 191 -4.46 3.36 -22.39
CA MET A 191 -5.65 2.92 -21.66
C MET A 191 -5.54 1.42 -21.39
N THR A 192 -5.88 1.01 -20.17
CA THR A 192 -5.92 -0.39 -19.78
C THR A 192 -6.98 -0.63 -18.72
N HIS A 193 -7.59 -1.80 -18.75
CA HIS A 193 -8.32 -2.32 -17.61
C HIS A 193 -7.33 -3.00 -16.66
N VAL A 194 -7.49 -2.80 -15.35
CA VAL A 194 -6.63 -3.41 -14.34
C VAL A 194 -7.46 -4.31 -13.46
N ARG A 195 -7.06 -5.57 -13.35
CA ARG A 195 -7.74 -6.53 -12.47
C ARG A 195 -6.74 -7.47 -11.80
N LEU A 196 -7.16 -8.07 -10.68
CA LEU A 196 -6.45 -9.18 -10.07
C LEU A 196 -6.88 -10.48 -10.76
N GLN A 197 -5.91 -11.28 -11.18
CA GLN A 197 -6.14 -12.66 -11.60
C GLN A 197 -6.20 -13.59 -10.37
N ASP A 198 -5.29 -13.35 -9.44
CA ASP A 198 -5.13 -14.03 -8.16
C ASP A 198 -4.49 -13.05 -7.17
N GLU A 199 -4.12 -13.52 -5.99
CA GLU A 199 -3.57 -12.67 -4.93
C GLU A 199 -2.21 -12.03 -5.28
N ARG A 200 -1.51 -12.52 -6.29
CA ARG A 200 -0.15 -12.08 -6.61
C ARG A 200 -0.01 -11.58 -8.05
N THR A 201 -1.02 -11.79 -8.89
CA THR A 201 -0.93 -11.51 -10.32
C THR A 201 -1.91 -10.41 -10.73
N LEU A 202 -1.36 -9.28 -11.21
CA LEU A 202 -2.13 -8.26 -11.91
C LEU A 202 -2.28 -8.60 -13.39
N CYS A 203 -3.47 -8.35 -13.92
CA CYS A 203 -3.77 -8.40 -15.33
C CYS A 203 -4.06 -7.00 -15.85
N LEU A 204 -3.33 -6.61 -16.89
CA LEU A 204 -3.63 -5.47 -17.73
C LEU A 204 -4.38 -5.98 -18.97
N GLU A 205 -5.67 -5.68 -19.04
CA GLU A 205 -6.52 -6.09 -20.16
C GLU A 205 -6.82 -4.92 -21.08
N LYS A 206 -7.07 -5.22 -22.35
CA LYS A 206 -7.43 -4.22 -23.37
C LYS A 206 -6.43 -3.06 -23.42
N VAL A 207 -5.14 -3.40 -23.32
CA VAL A 207 -4.06 -2.41 -23.39
C VAL A 207 -4.13 -1.74 -24.77
N HIS A 208 -4.30 -0.43 -24.80
CA HIS A 208 -4.51 0.32 -26.03
C HIS A 208 -3.81 1.68 -25.95
N TRP A 209 -2.98 1.96 -26.95
CA TRP A 209 -2.37 3.27 -27.13
C TRP A 209 -3.26 4.15 -28.00
N GLN A 210 -3.47 5.40 -27.60
CA GLN A 210 -4.27 6.33 -28.39
C GLN A 210 -3.63 6.54 -29.78
N GLY A 211 -4.49 6.41 -30.81
CA GLY A 211 -4.10 6.53 -32.21
C GLY A 211 -3.79 5.18 -32.88
N GLU A 212 -3.69 4.09 -32.12
CA GLU A 212 -3.58 2.74 -32.65
C GLU A 212 -4.97 2.12 -32.86
N ARG A 213 -5.09 1.23 -33.86
CA ARG A 213 -6.34 0.51 -34.12
C ARG A 213 -6.44 -0.80 -33.35
N ASP A 214 -5.29 -1.34 -32.96
CA ASP A 214 -5.19 -2.67 -32.38
C ASP A 214 -5.24 -2.59 -30.85
N ILE A 215 -6.03 -3.49 -30.26
CA ILE A 215 -6.05 -3.71 -28.81
C ILE A 215 -5.06 -4.83 -28.53
N HIS A 216 -4.07 -4.53 -27.68
CA HIS A 216 -3.02 -5.47 -27.31
C HIS A 216 -3.60 -6.59 -26.40
N PRO A 217 -3.05 -7.81 -26.48
CA PRO A 217 -3.44 -8.92 -25.62
C PRO A 217 -3.18 -8.63 -24.13
N THR A 218 -3.85 -9.40 -23.28
CA THR A 218 -3.71 -9.27 -21.82
C THR A 218 -2.27 -9.50 -21.37
N VAL A 219 -1.79 -8.63 -20.49
CA VAL A 219 -0.45 -8.71 -19.90
C VAL A 219 -0.59 -9.05 -18.42
N THR A 220 0.08 -10.12 -18.01
CA THR A 220 0.19 -10.51 -16.60
C THR A 220 1.50 -9.99 -15.98
N ILE A 221 1.38 -9.50 -14.75
CA ILE A 221 2.48 -8.99 -13.93
C ILE A 221 2.43 -9.71 -12.58
N ASP A 222 3.50 -10.42 -12.24
CA ASP A 222 3.70 -11.03 -10.93
C ASP A 222 4.22 -9.98 -9.93
N LEU A 223 3.52 -9.81 -8.81
CA LEU A 223 3.87 -8.87 -7.74
C LEU A 223 4.96 -9.41 -6.79
N GLY A 224 5.32 -10.70 -6.92
CA GLY A 224 6.36 -11.36 -6.14
C GLY A 224 5.86 -12.01 -4.85
N ASP A 225 6.67 -12.93 -4.31
CA ASP A 225 6.30 -13.81 -3.18
C ASP A 225 5.96 -13.10 -1.87
N GLY A 226 6.37 -11.85 -1.74
CA GLY A 226 6.07 -11.01 -0.57
C GLY A 226 4.70 -10.34 -0.63
N VAL A 227 3.88 -10.56 -1.66
CA VAL A 227 2.62 -9.83 -1.88
C VAL A 227 1.45 -10.78 -2.03
N ALA A 228 0.35 -10.48 -1.32
CA ALA A 228 -0.94 -11.14 -1.49
C ALA A 228 -2.08 -10.12 -1.39
N LEU A 229 -2.51 -9.58 -2.53
CA LEU A 229 -3.64 -8.68 -2.67
C LEU A 229 -4.96 -9.44 -2.58
N GLN A 230 -5.85 -8.95 -1.72
CA GLN A 230 -7.21 -9.46 -1.58
C GLN A 230 -8.16 -8.69 -2.50
N GLU A 231 -7.88 -7.40 -2.69
CA GLU A 231 -8.74 -6.50 -3.44
C GLU A 231 -7.94 -5.39 -4.10
N LEU A 232 -8.32 -5.08 -5.33
CA LEU A 232 -7.89 -3.90 -6.06
C LEU A 232 -9.10 -3.40 -6.84
N ARG A 233 -9.57 -2.19 -6.50
CA ARG A 233 -10.72 -1.55 -7.15
C ARG A 233 -10.31 -0.19 -7.68
N LEU A 234 -10.56 0.01 -8.96
CA LEU A 234 -10.51 1.33 -9.59
C LEU A 234 -11.94 1.83 -9.73
N GLU A 235 -12.20 2.96 -9.10
CA GLU A 235 -13.44 3.71 -9.17
C GLU A 235 -13.19 5.04 -9.89
N ALA A 236 -14.24 5.77 -10.26
CA ALA A 236 -14.13 6.98 -11.08
C ALA A 236 -13.24 8.10 -10.50
N ALA A 237 -12.88 8.04 -9.21
CA ALA A 237 -11.98 9.00 -8.59
C ALA A 237 -11.12 8.41 -7.47
N ALA A 238 -11.09 7.08 -7.33
CA ALA A 238 -10.40 6.42 -6.22
C ALA A 238 -9.80 5.08 -6.63
N LEU A 239 -8.61 4.81 -6.13
CA LEU A 239 -7.96 3.51 -6.16
C LEU A 239 -7.95 2.96 -4.73
N ARG A 240 -8.59 1.82 -4.53
CA ARG A 240 -8.59 1.09 -3.26
C ARG A 240 -7.84 -0.21 -3.43
N VAL A 241 -6.91 -0.47 -2.52
CA VAL A 241 -6.11 -1.70 -2.49
C VAL A 241 -6.17 -2.27 -1.09
N GLN A 242 -6.46 -3.56 -0.99
CA GLN A 242 -6.39 -4.31 0.26
C GLN A 242 -5.56 -5.56 0.05
N GLY A 243 -4.71 -5.90 1.02
CA GLY A 243 -3.89 -7.08 0.92
C GLY A 243 -2.87 -7.22 2.03
N MET A 244 -1.86 -8.03 1.73
CA MET A 244 -0.73 -8.31 2.57
C MET A 244 0.57 -8.04 1.82
N ILE A 245 1.53 -7.43 2.50
CA ILE A 245 2.92 -7.31 2.06
C ILE A 245 3.86 -7.81 3.16
N CYS A 246 4.86 -8.59 2.80
CA CYS A 246 5.88 -9.06 3.74
C CYS A 246 7.09 -8.13 3.73
N ILE A 247 7.44 -7.59 4.90
CA ILE A 247 8.69 -6.85 5.09
C ILE A 247 9.75 -7.83 5.56
N TYR A 248 10.87 -7.87 4.85
CA TYR A 248 12.02 -8.70 5.21
C TYR A 248 13.07 -7.91 6.05
N PRO A 249 13.79 -8.56 6.97
CA PRO A 249 14.84 -7.95 7.80
C PRO A 249 16.01 -7.32 7.06
#